data_AF-A0A7C3GH04-F1
#
_entry.id   AF-A0A7C3GH04-F1
#
_cell.length_a   1.000
_cell.length_b   1.000
_cell.length_c   1.000
_cell.angle_alpha   90.00
_cell.angle_beta   90.00
_cell.angle_gamma   90.00
#
_symmetry.space_group_name_H-M   'P 1'
#
loop_
_entity.id
_entity.type
_entity.pdbx_description
1 polymer ?
#
loop_
_entity_poly.entity_id
_entity_poly.type
_entity_poly.pdbx_seq_one_letter_code
_entity_poly.pdbx_strand_id
1 'polypeptide(L)'
;MLWWGRNIVTYPGPDFLGTAMHNRVVVGQLETSDWVAEIGVGEAVRLFGRNSFRSFWGQFGWMCCPMPSWTYPPLALLTLAGIIGFIIQTIRYYRADKHGENSYLIAFAGLLTLNLLLFLTYNLSFVQHQARYLFVSLIPIALLLTLGWSLWFQWLRERLKLPVYLLPIGLIIGLTGLNLLIIRSTLPCMSVAGC
;
A
#
# COMPACT_ATOMS: atom_id res chain seq x y z
N MET A 1 11.48 31.49 -1.68
CA MET A 1 12.40 30.51 -2.31
C MET A 1 11.67 29.19 -2.44
N LEU A 2 11.72 28.55 -3.62
CA LEU A 2 11.31 27.13 -3.74
C LEU A 2 12.18 26.30 -2.78
N TRP A 3 11.59 25.32 -2.09
CA TRP A 3 12.27 24.49 -1.07
C TRP A 3 13.62 23.96 -1.53
N TRP A 4 13.70 23.53 -2.79
CA TRP A 4 14.90 23.06 -3.44
C TRP A 4 16.03 24.09 -3.57
N GLY A 5 15.69 25.35 -3.79
CA GLY A 5 16.66 26.44 -3.90
C GLY A 5 17.39 26.69 -2.58
N ARG A 6 16.69 26.49 -1.44
CA ARG A 6 17.33 26.50 -0.11
C ARG A 6 18.32 25.33 0.02
N ASN A 7 17.94 24.13 -0.41
CA ASN A 7 18.81 22.95 -0.30
C ASN A 7 20.12 23.10 -1.10
N ILE A 8 20.03 23.61 -2.33
CA ILE A 8 21.20 23.89 -3.18
C ILE A 8 22.15 24.90 -2.52
N VAL A 9 21.62 25.91 -1.83
CA VAL A 9 22.44 26.95 -1.17
C VAL A 9 23.02 26.45 0.18
N THR A 10 22.34 25.52 0.84
CA THR A 10 22.66 25.10 2.22
C THR A 10 23.55 23.86 2.27
N TYR A 11 23.34 22.89 1.37
CA TYR A 11 24.05 21.61 1.40
C TYR A 11 25.25 21.61 0.45
N PRO A 12 26.39 21.00 0.85
CA PRO A 12 27.57 20.93 0.01
C PRO A 12 27.33 20.02 -1.21
N GLY A 13 27.66 20.52 -2.41
CA GLY A 13 27.41 19.84 -3.69
C GLY A 13 25.99 20.08 -4.24
N PRO A 14 25.63 19.55 -5.42
CA PRO A 14 24.27 19.66 -5.96
C PRO A 14 23.29 18.71 -5.25
N ASP A 15 23.27 18.72 -3.92
CA ASP A 15 22.35 17.92 -3.10
C ASP A 15 20.97 18.60 -3.03
N PHE A 16 20.34 18.74 -4.20
CA PHE A 16 18.99 19.30 -4.36
C PHE A 16 17.98 18.53 -3.49
N LEU A 17 18.08 17.21 -3.48
CA LEU A 17 17.19 16.33 -2.71
C LEU A 17 17.52 16.29 -1.21
N GLY A 18 18.71 16.74 -0.79
CA GLY A 18 19.18 16.64 0.60
C GLY A 18 19.50 15.20 1.03
N THR A 19 19.60 14.26 0.09
CA THR A 19 19.78 12.82 0.37
C THR A 19 21.19 12.50 0.84
N ALA A 20 22.21 13.21 0.34
CA ALA A 20 23.59 12.99 0.79
C ALA A 20 23.78 13.46 2.24
N MET A 21 23.19 14.60 2.60
CA MET A 21 23.21 15.09 3.98
C MET A 21 22.33 14.24 4.91
N HIS A 22 21.21 13.72 4.42
CA HIS A 22 20.40 12.74 5.16
C HIS A 22 21.22 11.51 5.55
N ASN A 23 21.92 10.88 4.60
CA ASN A 23 22.73 9.69 4.85
C ASN A 23 23.87 9.92 5.87
N ARG A 24 24.39 11.15 5.95
CA ARG A 24 25.44 11.52 6.93
C ARG A 24 24.92 11.73 8.34
N VAL A 25 23.63 12.06 8.51
CA VAL A 25 23.00 12.28 9.82
C VAL A 25 22.38 10.99 10.35
N VAL A 26 21.89 10.14 9.44
CA VAL A 26 21.25 8.85 9.77
C VAL A 26 22.30 7.76 9.98
N VAL A 27 23.23 7.99 10.90
CA VAL A 27 24.25 7.01 11.29
C VAL A 27 23.69 6.14 12.42
N GLY A 28 23.68 4.82 12.24
CA GLY A 28 23.16 3.85 13.21
C GLY A 28 21.74 3.34 12.94
N GLN A 29 21.13 3.73 11.82
CA GLN A 29 19.88 3.11 11.37
C GLN A 29 20.17 1.76 10.69
N LEU A 30 19.31 0.77 10.91
CA LEU A 30 19.47 -0.55 10.32
C LEU A 30 19.38 -0.49 8.78
N GLU A 31 20.50 -0.82 8.14
CA GLU A 31 20.58 -0.96 6.69
C GLU A 31 19.94 -2.28 6.23
N THR A 32 19.36 -2.27 5.04
CA THR A 32 18.68 -3.46 4.51
C THR A 32 19.68 -4.56 4.15
N SER A 33 20.91 -4.21 3.74
CA SER A 33 22.00 -5.15 3.50
C SER A 33 22.35 -5.96 4.76
N ASP A 34 22.53 -5.27 5.89
CA ASP A 34 22.88 -5.88 7.17
C ASP A 34 21.74 -6.77 7.68
N TRP A 35 20.51 -6.26 7.59
CA TRP A 35 19.32 -7.02 7.95
C TRP A 35 19.17 -8.29 7.10
N VAL A 36 19.29 -8.19 5.77
CA VAL A 36 19.21 -9.35 4.86
C VAL A 36 20.36 -10.34 5.11
N ALA A 37 21.55 -9.87 5.46
CA ALA A 37 22.68 -10.73 5.82
C ALA A 37 22.41 -11.52 7.10
N GLU A 38 21.67 -10.94 8.06
CA GLU A 38 21.31 -11.58 9.33
C GLU A 38 20.21 -12.65 9.18
N ILE A 39 19.12 -12.33 8.50
CA ILE A 39 17.93 -13.21 8.44
C ILE A 39 17.82 -14.01 7.14
N GLY A 40 18.61 -13.69 6.12
CA GLY A 40 18.57 -14.28 4.79
C GLY A 40 17.48 -13.70 3.88
N VAL A 41 17.73 -13.77 2.56
CA VAL A 41 16.88 -13.14 1.52
C VAL A 41 15.43 -13.64 1.56
N GLY A 42 15.22 -14.96 1.72
CA GLY A 42 13.88 -15.54 1.69
C GLY A 42 13.01 -15.04 2.85
N GLU A 43 13.57 -14.99 4.06
CA GLU A 43 12.88 -14.49 5.24
C GLU A 43 12.69 -12.97 5.16
N ALA A 44 13.69 -12.24 4.65
CA ALA A 44 13.58 -10.79 4.43
C ALA A 44 12.41 -10.43 3.52
N VAL A 45 12.23 -11.13 2.39
CA VAL A 45 11.09 -10.90 1.48
C VAL A 45 9.76 -11.21 2.17
N ARG A 46 9.71 -12.31 2.94
CA ARG A 46 8.50 -12.70 3.69
C ARG A 46 8.12 -11.67 4.75
N LEU A 47 9.09 -11.20 5.53
CA LEU A 47 8.91 -10.18 6.56
C LEU A 47 8.56 -8.83 5.95
N PHE A 48 9.22 -8.44 4.86
CA PHE A 48 8.93 -7.24 4.10
C PHE A 48 7.47 -7.21 3.65
N GLY A 49 7.01 -8.28 2.98
CA GLY A 49 5.62 -8.37 2.51
C GLY A 49 4.62 -8.38 3.65
N ARG A 50 4.88 -9.17 4.70
CA ARG A 50 3.98 -9.27 5.86
C ARG A 50 3.88 -7.94 6.61
N ASN A 51 5.01 -7.30 6.90
CA ASN A 51 5.05 -6.07 7.69
C ASN A 51 4.49 -4.89 6.88
N SER A 52 4.82 -4.80 5.59
CA SER A 52 4.24 -3.78 4.70
C SER A 52 2.72 -3.93 4.58
N PHE A 53 2.23 -5.16 4.42
CA PHE A 53 0.79 -5.42 4.33
C PHE A 53 0.06 -5.07 5.64
N ARG A 54 0.61 -5.50 6.79
CA ARG A 54 0.02 -5.19 8.10
C ARG A 54 0.03 -3.69 8.37
N SER A 55 1.13 -3.01 8.05
CA SER A 55 1.25 -1.56 8.17
C SER A 55 0.31 -0.81 7.25
N PHE A 56 0.05 -1.32 6.03
CA PHE A 56 -0.85 -0.68 5.06
C PHE A 56 -2.29 -0.70 5.52
N TRP A 57 -2.76 -1.85 5.99
CA TRP A 57 -4.14 -2.02 6.43
C TRP A 57 -4.41 -1.50 7.85
N GLY A 58 -3.44 -1.61 8.74
CA GLY A 58 -3.58 -1.09 10.10
C GLY A 58 -2.50 -1.61 11.05
N GLN A 59 -1.57 -0.72 11.36
CA GLN A 59 -0.63 -0.84 12.46
C GLN A 59 -0.43 0.56 13.05
N PHE A 60 -0.89 0.75 14.29
CA PHE A 60 -1.02 2.06 14.92
C PHE A 60 0.11 2.31 15.93
N GLY A 61 0.22 3.56 16.41
CA GLY A 61 1.16 3.95 17.45
C GLY A 61 2.61 3.64 17.10
N TRP A 62 3.14 4.21 16.00
CA TRP A 62 4.54 3.99 15.58
C TRP A 62 4.94 2.51 15.46
N MET A 63 4.07 1.70 14.87
CA MET A 63 4.25 0.25 14.74
C MET A 63 4.10 -0.57 16.04
N CYS A 64 3.81 0.04 17.19
CA CYS A 64 3.63 -0.66 18.47
C CYS A 64 2.32 -1.47 18.55
N CYS A 65 1.28 -1.05 17.82
CA CYS A 65 -0.07 -1.59 18.01
C CYS A 65 -0.62 -2.20 16.70
N PRO A 66 -0.31 -3.47 16.37
CA PRO A 66 -0.92 -4.17 15.25
C PRO A 66 -2.41 -4.47 15.54
N MET A 67 -3.21 -4.53 14.48
CA MET A 67 -4.57 -5.03 14.58
C MET A 67 -4.58 -6.51 14.99
N PRO A 68 -5.71 -7.03 15.53
CA PRO A 68 -5.83 -8.44 15.85
C PRO A 68 -5.53 -9.34 14.64
N SER A 69 -4.87 -10.47 14.87
CA SER A 69 -4.42 -11.37 13.80
C SER A 69 -5.55 -11.86 12.87
N TRP A 70 -6.78 -11.96 13.37
CA TRP A 70 -7.96 -12.41 12.63
C TRP A 70 -8.44 -11.40 11.57
N THR A 71 -8.04 -10.12 11.63
CA THR A 71 -8.46 -9.10 10.66
C THR A 71 -7.67 -9.16 9.36
N TYR A 72 -6.42 -9.63 9.40
CA TYR A 72 -5.55 -9.65 8.23
C TYR A 72 -5.96 -10.67 7.15
N PRO A 73 -6.40 -11.92 7.47
CA PRO A 73 -6.85 -12.86 6.46
C PRO A 73 -8.01 -12.37 5.57
N PRO A 74 -9.13 -11.82 6.09
CA PRO A 74 -10.20 -11.30 5.22
C PRO A 74 -9.76 -10.09 4.40
N LEU A 75 -8.92 -9.20 4.96
CA LEU A 75 -8.35 -8.08 4.21
C LEU A 75 -7.42 -8.55 3.09
N ALA A 76 -6.63 -9.61 3.34
CA ALA A 76 -5.77 -10.21 2.32
C ALA A 76 -6.60 -10.82 1.20
N LEU A 77 -7.69 -11.53 1.54
CA LEU A 77 -8.62 -12.07 0.55
C LEU A 77 -9.27 -10.97 -0.30
N LEU A 78 -9.74 -9.88 0.32
CA LEU A 78 -10.30 -8.73 -0.41
C LEU A 78 -9.27 -8.08 -1.33
N THR A 79 -8.04 -7.90 -0.86
CA THR A 79 -6.93 -7.35 -1.65
C THR A 79 -6.63 -8.23 -2.86
N LEU A 80 -6.50 -9.56 -2.64
CA LEU A 80 -6.24 -10.53 -3.70
C LEU A 80 -7.39 -10.57 -4.72
N ALA A 81 -8.64 -10.55 -4.26
CA ALA A 81 -9.80 -10.50 -5.14
C ALA A 81 -9.79 -9.24 -6.02
N GLY A 82 -9.41 -8.08 -5.47
CA GLY A 82 -9.26 -6.84 -6.22
C GLY A 82 -8.15 -6.96 -7.28
N ILE A 83 -6.97 -7.45 -6.90
CA ILE A 83 -5.84 -7.61 -7.84
C ILE A 83 -6.21 -8.59 -8.97
N ILE A 84 -6.78 -9.75 -8.64
CA ILE A 84 -7.18 -10.76 -9.65
C ILE A 84 -8.25 -10.18 -10.57
N GLY A 85 -9.25 -9.49 -10.01
CA GLY A 85 -10.31 -8.86 -10.80
C GLY A 85 -9.77 -7.82 -11.77
N PHE A 86 -8.81 -7.00 -11.32
CA PHE A 86 -8.14 -6.01 -12.14
C PHE A 86 -7.36 -6.67 -13.28
N ILE A 87 -6.53 -7.69 -12.99
CA ILE A 87 -5.76 -8.43 -14.01
C ILE A 87 -6.69 -9.01 -15.08
N ILE A 88 -7.78 -9.67 -14.67
CA ILE A 88 -8.75 -10.25 -15.61
C ILE A 88 -9.36 -9.15 -16.48
N GLN A 89 -9.79 -8.03 -15.88
CA GLN A 89 -10.42 -6.94 -16.60
C GLN A 89 -9.46 -6.27 -17.59
N THR A 90 -8.20 -6.06 -17.19
CA THR A 90 -7.13 -5.56 -18.06
C THR A 90 -6.86 -6.51 -19.23
N ILE A 91 -6.74 -7.81 -18.99
CA ILE A 91 -6.53 -8.80 -20.07
C ILE A 91 -7.72 -8.81 -21.04
N ARG A 92 -8.97 -8.75 -20.54
CA ARG A 92 -10.17 -8.68 -21.37
C ARG A 92 -10.21 -7.40 -22.21
N TYR A 93 -9.82 -6.27 -21.61
CA TYR A 93 -9.71 -4.99 -22.28
C TYR A 93 -8.71 -5.05 -23.44
N TYR A 94 -7.47 -5.47 -23.18
CA TYR A 94 -6.41 -5.57 -24.21
C TYR A 94 -6.73 -6.56 -25.33
N ARG A 95 -7.51 -7.61 -25.06
CA ARG A 95 -7.93 -8.58 -26.08
C ARG A 95 -9.08 -8.07 -26.96
N ALA A 96 -9.95 -7.23 -26.41
CA ALA A 96 -11.10 -6.68 -27.13
C ALA A 96 -10.72 -5.47 -27.99
N ASP A 97 -9.72 -4.71 -27.58
CA ASP A 97 -9.34 -3.44 -28.21
C ASP A 97 -8.15 -3.63 -29.16
N LYS A 98 -8.40 -3.63 -30.49
CA LYS A 98 -7.33 -3.74 -31.52
C LYS A 98 -6.70 -2.40 -31.90
N HIS A 99 -7.29 -1.28 -31.51
CA HIS A 99 -6.80 0.08 -31.76
C HIS A 99 -7.05 0.90 -30.49
N GLY A 100 -6.01 1.23 -29.73
CA GLY A 100 -6.24 1.90 -28.44
C GLY A 100 -5.11 2.81 -28.00
N GLU A 101 -5.22 4.09 -28.34
CA GLU A 101 -4.54 5.21 -27.68
C GLU A 101 -5.04 5.36 -26.23
N ASN A 102 -4.70 4.41 -25.35
CA ASN A 102 -5.01 4.51 -23.92
C ASN A 102 -3.83 5.05 -23.13
N SER A 103 -3.38 6.24 -23.52
CA SER A 103 -2.30 6.97 -22.87
C SER A 103 -2.56 7.17 -21.36
N TYR A 104 -3.83 7.31 -20.94
CA TYR A 104 -4.20 7.51 -19.54
C TYR A 104 -4.05 6.23 -18.68
N LEU A 105 -4.37 5.04 -19.18
CA LEU A 105 -4.14 3.78 -18.45
C LEU A 105 -2.65 3.47 -18.33
N ILE A 106 -1.89 3.77 -19.38
CA ILE A 106 -0.42 3.63 -19.38
C ILE A 106 0.20 4.64 -18.41
N ALA A 107 -0.25 5.90 -18.41
CA ALA A 107 0.21 6.92 -17.48
C ALA A 107 -0.14 6.55 -16.03
N PHE A 108 -1.34 6.04 -15.78
CA PHE A 108 -1.76 5.56 -14.46
C PHE A 108 -0.91 4.38 -13.98
N ALA A 109 -0.71 3.36 -14.82
CA ALA A 109 0.13 2.21 -14.52
C ALA A 109 1.60 2.64 -14.31
N GLY A 110 2.10 3.57 -15.13
CA GLY A 110 3.44 4.14 -15.02
C GLY A 110 3.64 4.90 -13.71
N LEU A 111 2.69 5.73 -13.30
CA LEU A 111 2.73 6.46 -12.02
C LEU A 111 2.67 5.52 -10.82
N LEU A 112 1.78 4.52 -10.84
CA LEU A 112 1.72 3.49 -9.80
C LEU A 112 3.06 2.73 -9.71
N THR A 113 3.60 2.32 -10.86
CA THR A 113 4.87 1.58 -10.94
C THR A 113 6.03 2.42 -10.41
N LEU A 114 6.11 3.68 -10.83
CA LEU A 114 7.16 4.60 -10.39
C LEU A 114 7.11 4.82 -8.87
N ASN A 115 5.92 4.94 -8.31
CA ASN A 115 5.76 5.15 -6.86
C ASN A 115 6.07 3.88 -6.05
N LEU A 116 5.65 2.71 -6.53
CA LEU A 116 6.05 1.43 -5.95
C LEU A 116 7.56 1.20 -6.04
N LEU A 117 8.18 1.57 -7.16
CA LEU A 117 9.64 1.52 -7.31
C LEU A 117 10.33 2.46 -6.32
N LEU A 118 9.84 3.70 -6.15
CA LEU A 118 10.40 4.64 -5.19
C LEU A 118 10.32 4.08 -3.75
N PHE A 119 9.20 3.46 -3.39
CA PHE A 119 9.02 2.79 -2.10
C PHE A 119 9.98 1.62 -1.91
N LEU A 120 10.18 0.80 -2.95
CA LEU A 120 11.14 -0.31 -2.94
C LEU A 120 12.58 0.21 -2.82
N THR A 121 12.97 1.19 -3.63
CA THR A 121 14.32 1.78 -3.60
C THR A 121 14.65 2.37 -2.23
N TYR A 122 13.69 3.04 -1.59
CA TYR A 122 13.88 3.53 -0.22
C TYR A 122 14.11 2.39 0.78
N ASN A 123 13.35 1.30 0.65
CA ASN A 123 13.50 0.10 1.48
C ASN A 123 14.75 -0.74 1.15
N LEU A 124 15.43 -0.48 0.04
CA LEU A 124 16.73 -1.11 -0.25
C LEU A 124 17.88 -0.45 0.52
N SER A 125 17.73 0.84 0.88
CA SER A 125 18.73 1.55 1.69
C SER A 125 18.51 1.32 3.18
N PHE A 126 17.26 1.47 3.64
CA PHE A 126 16.94 1.35 5.06
C PHE A 126 15.71 0.46 5.31
N VAL A 127 15.73 -0.29 6.41
CA VAL A 127 14.61 -1.15 6.81
C VAL A 127 13.44 -0.30 7.30
N GLN A 128 12.57 0.09 6.39
CA GLN A 128 11.43 0.98 6.64
C GLN A 128 10.16 0.43 5.98
N HIS A 129 9.69 -0.72 6.47
CA HIS A 129 8.48 -1.42 6.00
C HIS A 129 7.16 -0.68 6.32
N GLN A 130 7.23 0.62 6.61
CA GLN A 130 6.08 1.43 6.95
C GLN A 130 5.32 1.81 5.69
N ALA A 131 4.10 1.32 5.58
CA ALA A 131 3.25 1.64 4.44
C ALA A 131 2.81 3.12 4.40
N ARG A 132 3.14 3.93 5.41
CA ARG A 132 2.97 5.39 5.37
C ARG A 132 3.62 6.03 4.14
N TYR A 133 4.70 5.44 3.65
CA TYR A 133 5.37 5.93 2.44
C TYR A 133 4.56 5.64 1.16
N LEU A 134 3.54 4.78 1.22
CA LEU A 134 2.61 4.50 0.12
C LEU A 134 1.39 5.42 0.11
N PHE A 135 1.30 6.45 0.96
CA PHE A 135 0.16 7.38 0.95
C PHE A 135 -0.06 8.05 -0.42
N VAL A 136 1.02 8.38 -1.13
CA VAL A 136 0.94 8.95 -2.48
C VAL A 136 0.36 7.94 -3.49
N SER A 137 0.57 6.64 -3.25
CA SER A 137 0.00 5.54 -4.05
C SER A 137 -1.43 5.16 -3.66
N LEU A 138 -2.01 5.78 -2.63
CA LEU A 138 -3.30 5.35 -2.09
C LEU A 138 -4.44 5.50 -3.10
N ILE A 139 -4.49 6.62 -3.83
CA ILE A 139 -5.48 6.83 -4.89
C ILE A 139 -5.31 5.79 -6.01
N PRO A 140 -4.11 5.59 -6.57
CA PRO A 140 -3.87 4.50 -7.52
C PRO A 140 -4.27 3.11 -7.03
N ILE A 141 -3.91 2.76 -5.80
CA ILE A 141 -4.25 1.45 -5.22
C ILE A 141 -5.77 1.32 -5.06
N ALA A 142 -6.47 2.37 -4.59
CA ALA A 142 -7.91 2.37 -4.44
C ALA A 142 -8.63 2.20 -5.79
N LEU A 143 -8.17 2.87 -6.85
CA LEU A 143 -8.73 2.72 -8.19
C LEU A 143 -8.52 1.31 -8.74
N LEU A 144 -7.32 0.75 -8.59
CA LEU A 144 -7.02 -0.63 -9.00
C LEU A 144 -7.96 -1.62 -8.31
N LEU A 145 -8.09 -1.52 -6.98
CA LEU A 145 -8.93 -2.42 -6.20
C LEU A 145 -10.41 -2.26 -6.53
N THR A 146 -10.91 -1.04 -6.69
CA THR A 146 -12.33 -0.80 -7.03
C THR A 146 -12.68 -1.27 -8.44
N LEU A 147 -11.82 -1.02 -9.43
CA LEU A 147 -11.97 -1.58 -10.77
C LEU A 147 -11.95 -3.11 -10.74
N GLY A 148 -11.05 -3.71 -9.96
CA GLY A 148 -11.01 -5.16 -9.80
C GLY A 148 -12.24 -5.75 -9.12
N TRP A 149 -12.72 -5.14 -8.04
CA TRP A 149 -13.94 -5.57 -7.35
C TRP A 149 -15.19 -5.41 -8.21
N SER A 150 -15.21 -4.44 -9.14
CA SER A 150 -16.35 -4.24 -10.05
C SER A 150 -16.70 -5.50 -10.84
N LEU A 151 -15.70 -6.29 -11.25
CA LEU A 151 -15.90 -7.56 -11.94
C LEU A 151 -16.68 -8.56 -11.08
N TRP A 152 -16.27 -8.72 -9.83
CA TRP A 152 -16.88 -9.65 -8.90
C TRP A 152 -18.28 -9.20 -8.48
N PHE A 153 -18.49 -7.90 -8.28
CA PHE A 153 -19.81 -7.35 -7.98
C PHE A 153 -20.79 -7.53 -9.14
N GLN A 154 -20.36 -7.31 -10.39
CA GLN A 154 -21.18 -7.57 -11.57
C GLN A 154 -21.55 -9.04 -11.68
N TRP A 155 -20.56 -9.93 -11.55
CA TRP A 155 -20.78 -11.38 -11.59
C TRP A 155 -21.76 -11.85 -10.50
N LEU A 156 -21.58 -11.39 -9.26
CA LEU A 156 -22.45 -11.76 -8.14
C LEU A 156 -23.86 -11.22 -8.33
N ARG A 157 -23.99 -9.98 -8.83
CA ARG A 157 -25.26 -9.35 -9.14
C ARG A 157 -26.04 -10.14 -10.20
N GLU A 158 -25.38 -10.54 -11.29
CA GLU A 158 -26.01 -11.32 -12.36
C GLU A 158 -26.48 -12.69 -11.86
N ARG A 159 -25.68 -13.35 -11.01
CA ARG A 159 -26.01 -14.65 -10.43
C ARG A 159 -27.14 -14.60 -9.41
N LEU A 160 -27.15 -13.60 -8.52
CA LEU A 160 -28.12 -13.49 -7.42
C LEU A 160 -29.31 -12.57 -7.73
N LYS A 161 -29.34 -11.94 -8.92
CA LYS A 161 -30.36 -10.96 -9.34
C LYS A 161 -30.59 -9.84 -8.31
N LEU A 162 -29.53 -9.45 -7.62
CA LEU A 162 -29.61 -8.41 -6.59
C LEU A 162 -29.74 -7.01 -7.21
N PRO A 163 -30.49 -6.09 -6.57
CA PRO A 163 -30.50 -4.69 -6.97
C PRO A 163 -29.11 -4.06 -6.76
N VAL A 164 -28.78 -3.10 -7.63
CA VAL A 164 -27.43 -2.49 -7.76
C VAL A 164 -26.91 -1.95 -6.43
N TYR A 165 -27.80 -1.43 -5.59
CA TYR A 165 -27.46 -0.73 -4.36
C TYR A 165 -27.28 -1.65 -3.15
N LEU A 166 -27.84 -2.86 -3.13
CA LEU A 166 -27.77 -3.73 -1.94
C LEU A 166 -26.36 -4.25 -1.67
N LEU A 167 -25.60 -4.58 -2.71
CA LEU A 167 -24.22 -5.06 -2.58
C LEU A 167 -23.27 -3.99 -1.98
N PRO A 168 -23.20 -2.75 -2.52
CA PRO A 168 -22.35 -1.72 -1.92
C PRO A 168 -22.83 -1.28 -0.54
N ILE A 169 -24.14 -1.21 -0.29
CA ILE A 169 -24.67 -0.88 1.05
C ILE A 169 -24.31 -1.96 2.07
N GLY A 170 -24.49 -3.23 1.71
CA GLY A 170 -24.10 -4.35 2.58
C GLY A 170 -22.61 -4.37 2.88
N LEU A 171 -21.77 -4.06 1.88
CA LEU A 171 -20.33 -3.92 2.06
C LEU A 171 -19.98 -2.77 3.02
N ILE A 172 -20.60 -1.60 2.84
CA ILE A 172 -20.37 -0.44 3.72
C ILE A 172 -20.74 -0.81 5.15
N ILE A 173 -21.93 -1.38 5.38
CA ILE A 173 -22.37 -1.78 6.73
C ILE A 173 -21.41 -2.80 7.33
N GLY A 174 -21.00 -3.81 6.56
CA GLY A 174 -20.05 -4.83 7.01
C GLY A 174 -18.68 -4.26 7.38
N LEU A 175 -18.15 -3.36 6.55
CA LEU A 175 -16.87 -2.69 6.80
C LEU A 175 -16.96 -1.72 7.98
N THR A 176 -18.07 -0.99 8.13
CA THR A 176 -18.30 -0.14 9.31
C THR A 176 -18.36 -0.98 10.58
N GLY A 177 -19.07 -2.11 10.57
CA GLY A 177 -19.09 -3.04 11.69
C GLY A 177 -17.69 -3.57 12.03
N LEU A 178 -16.92 -3.98 11.02
CA LEU A 178 -15.53 -4.41 11.18
C LEU A 178 -14.67 -3.30 11.79
N ASN A 179 -14.79 -2.06 11.31
CA ASN A 179 -14.04 -0.91 11.82
C ASN A 179 -14.34 -0.66 13.30
N LEU A 180 -15.61 -0.74 13.72
CA LEU A 180 -16.00 -0.57 15.12
C LEU A 180 -15.40 -1.68 16.01
N LEU A 181 -15.38 -2.93 15.52
CA LEU A 181 -14.74 -4.05 16.23
C LEU A 181 -13.22 -3.86 16.36
N ILE A 182 -12.58 -3.40 15.28
CA ILE A 182 -11.14 -3.10 15.27
C ILE A 182 -10.85 -2.01 16.30
N ILE A 183 -11.53 -0.88 16.23
CA ILE A 183 -11.35 0.25 17.16
C ILE A 183 -11.51 -0.24 18.60
N ARG A 184 -12.58 -0.98 18.91
CA ARG A 184 -12.80 -1.55 20.24
C ARG A 184 -11.63 -2.43 20.70
N SER A 185 -11.05 -3.22 19.80
CA SER A 185 -9.95 -4.13 20.11
C SER A 185 -8.58 -3.45 20.21
N THR A 186 -8.35 -2.36 19.48
CA THR A 186 -7.05 -1.66 19.43
C THR A 186 -6.95 -0.49 20.40
N LEU A 187 -8.09 0.09 20.82
CA LEU A 187 -8.15 1.18 21.80
C LEU A 187 -7.36 0.91 23.10
N PRO A 188 -7.48 -0.28 23.74
CA PRO A 188 -6.72 -0.57 24.96
C PRO A 188 -5.21 -0.51 24.74
N CYS A 189 -4.76 -1.04 23.59
CA CYS A 189 -3.35 -1.06 23.21
C CYS A 189 -2.80 0.35 22.96
N MET A 190 -3.60 1.27 22.40
CA MET A 190 -3.22 2.68 22.26
C MET A 190 -3.21 3.45 23.60
N SER A 191 -4.03 3.04 24.58
CA SER A 191 -4.08 3.70 25.89
C SER A 191 -2.99 3.23 26.87
N VAL A 192 -2.48 2.01 26.68
CA VAL A 192 -1.49 1.37 27.55
C VAL A 192 -0.07 1.47 26.99
N ALA A 193 0.07 1.48 25.65
CA ALA A 193 1.35 1.75 25.04
C ALA A 193 1.69 3.22 25.27
N GLY A 194 2.68 3.49 26.13
CA GLY A 194 3.45 4.73 26.10
C GLY A 194 4.33 4.81 24.83
N CYS A 195 3.73 4.55 23.67
CA CYS A 195 4.15 5.05 22.39
C CYS A 195 3.30 6.32 22.13
#